data_AF-A0A932GDQ5-F1
#
_entry.id   AF-A0A932GDQ5-F1
#
_cell.length_a   1.000
_cell.length_b   1.000
_cell.length_c   1.000
_cell.angle_alpha   90.00
_cell.angle_beta   90.00
_cell.angle_gamma   90.00
#
_symmetry.space_group_name_H-M   'P 1'
#
loop_
_entity.id
_entity.type
_entity.pdbx_description
1 polymer ?
#
loop_
_entity_poly.entity_id
_entity_poly.type
_entity_poly.pdbx_seq_one_letter_code
_entity_poly.pdbx_strand_id
1 'polypeptide(L)' 'ARIFGPVGLDLGSEGPEEIALAVVGEILAVESGRQASFLRERTGPIHPDQRVAPRNP' A
#
# COMPACT_ATOMS: atom_id res chain seq x y z
N ALA A 1 -2.32 -7.42 -21.35
CA ALA A 1 -3.04 -7.40 -20.07
C ALA A 1 -2.70 -6.10 -19.33
N ARG A 2 -3.66 -5.44 -18.67
CA ARG A 2 -3.44 -4.22 -17.85
C ARG A 2 -3.51 -4.61 -16.37
N ILE A 3 -2.45 -5.21 -15.84
CA ILE A 3 -2.36 -5.61 -14.44
C ILE A 3 -1.70 -4.48 -13.66
N PHE A 4 -2.35 -4.05 -12.57
CA PHE A 4 -1.83 -3.07 -11.64
C PHE A 4 -1.66 -3.73 -10.28
N GLY A 5 -0.40 -4.08 -9.98
CA GLY A 5 -0.03 -4.77 -8.75
C GLY A 5 1.37 -4.34 -8.33
N PRO A 6 1.62 -4.09 -7.03
CA PRO A 6 0.66 -4.02 -5.91
C PRO A 6 -0.44 -2.95 -6.10
N VAL A 7 -1.63 -3.21 -5.55
CA VAL A 7 -2.78 -2.28 -5.59
C VAL A 7 -2.94 -1.57 -4.25
N GLY A 8 -3.40 -0.33 -4.30
CA GLY A 8 -3.66 0.53 -3.17
C GLY A 8 -2.64 1.67 -3.04
N LEU A 9 -3.01 2.66 -2.25
CA LEU A 9 -2.08 3.69 -1.78
C LEU A 9 -1.14 3.14 -0.69
N ASP A 10 0.08 3.69 -0.60
CA ASP A 10 1.06 3.36 0.44
C ASP A 10 0.69 4.04 1.76
N LEU A 11 -0.34 3.52 2.42
CA LEU A 11 -0.86 4.03 3.69
C LEU A 11 -0.28 3.30 4.93
N GLY A 12 0.55 2.29 4.72
CA GLY A 12 0.98 1.38 5.78
C GLY A 12 -0.13 0.43 6.26
N SER A 13 -1.07 0.08 5.36
CA SER A 13 -2.20 -0.80 5.63
C SER A 13 -1.76 -2.24 5.90
N GLU A 14 -2.24 -2.82 7.00
CA GLU A 14 -2.00 -4.24 7.35
C GLU A 14 -3.33 -5.00 7.51
N GLY A 15 -4.38 -4.30 7.96
CA GLY A 15 -5.72 -4.85 8.15
C GLY A 15 -6.58 -4.82 6.86
N PRO A 16 -7.58 -5.72 6.74
CA PRO A 16 -8.49 -5.74 5.59
C PRO A 16 -9.20 -4.41 5.32
N GLU A 17 -9.63 -3.71 6.37
CA GLU A 17 -10.33 -2.42 6.27
C GLU A 17 -9.40 -1.32 5.76
N GLU A 18 -8.14 -1.33 6.21
CA GLU A 18 -7.12 -0.39 5.76
C GLU A 18 -6.73 -0.65 4.31
N ILE A 19 -6.61 -1.92 3.92
CA ILE A 19 -6.34 -2.33 2.54
C ILE A 19 -7.50 -1.90 1.64
N ALA A 20 -8.75 -2.10 2.07
CA ALA A 20 -9.92 -1.65 1.32
C ALA A 20 -9.90 -0.13 1.11
N LEU A 21 -9.56 0.64 2.15
CA LEU A 21 -9.41 2.09 2.04
C LEU A 21 -8.31 2.48 1.06
N ALA A 22 -7.15 1.81 1.10
CA ALA A 22 -6.04 2.05 0.19
C ALA A 22 -6.44 1.80 -1.27
N VAL A 23 -7.19 0.74 -1.54
CA VAL A 23 -7.69 0.40 -2.89
C VAL A 23 -8.68 1.45 -3.39
N VAL A 24 -9.68 1.82 -2.58
CA VAL A 24 -10.65 2.86 -2.94
C VAL A 24 -9.95 4.20 -3.18
N GLY A 25 -8.95 4.54 -2.36
CA GLY A 25 -8.13 5.72 -2.54
C GLY A 25 -7.36 5.74 -3.88
N GLU A 26 -6.77 4.62 -4.27
CA GLU A 26 -6.09 4.49 -5.57
C GLU A 26 -7.06 4.71 -6.74
N ILE A 27 -8.25 4.09 -6.69
CA ILE A 27 -9.26 4.25 -7.73
C ILE A 27 -9.65 5.72 -7.88
N LEU A 28 -9.96 6.40 -6.77
CA LEU A 28 -10.32 7.81 -6.79
C LEU A 28 -9.20 8.71 -7.31
N ALA A 29 -7.94 8.43 -6.94
CA ALA A 29 -6.79 9.19 -7.42
C ALA A 29 -6.63 9.06 -8.94
N VAL A 30 -6.73 7.84 -9.48
CA VAL A 30 -6.66 7.56 -10.92
C VAL A 30 -7.81 8.24 -11.67
N GLU A 31 -9.05 8.06 -11.21
CA GLU A 31 -10.25 8.64 -11.84
C GLU A 31 -10.21 10.18 -11.83
N SER A 32 -9.67 10.77 -10.77
CA SER A 32 -9.54 12.24 -10.65
C SER A 32 -8.27 12.82 -11.26
N GLY A 33 -7.38 11.99 -11.82
CA GLY A 33 -6.09 12.42 -12.38
C GLY A 33 -5.16 13.05 -11.33
N ARG A 34 -5.32 12.67 -10.05
CA ARG A 34 -4.52 13.22 -8.94
C ARG A 34 -3.30 12.34 -8.67
N GLN A 35 -2.23 13.00 -8.24
CA GLN A 35 -1.08 12.32 -7.68
C GLN A 35 -1.42 11.76 -6.30
N ALA A 36 -0.90 10.58 -6.01
CA ALA A 36 -0.99 9.92 -4.71
C ALA A 36 0.24 9.01 -4.55
N SER A 37 0.52 8.60 -3.31
CA SER A 37 1.59 7.60 -3.06
C SER A 37 1.06 6.22 -3.40
N PHE A 38 1.38 5.69 -4.59
CA PHE A 38 0.91 4.37 -5.00
C PHE A 38 1.81 3.27 -4.42
N LEU A 39 1.22 2.18 -3.91
CA LEU A 39 1.98 1.10 -3.30
C LEU A 39 2.96 0.43 -4.28
N ARG A 40 2.64 0.44 -5.59
CA ARG A 40 3.54 -0.06 -6.64
C ARG A 40 4.81 0.76 -6.84
N GLU A 41 4.87 1.99 -6.34
CA GLU A 41 6.05 2.86 -6.43
C GLU A 41 6.99 2.66 -5.24
N ARG A 42 6.54 1.95 -4.20
CA ARG A 42 7.33 1.65 -3.01
C ARG A 42 8.54 0.78 -3.36
N THR A 43 9.72 1.24 -2.96
CA THR A 43 10.95 0.47 -3.06
C THR A 43 11.13 -0.38 -1.80
N GLY A 44 10.90 -1.69 -1.92
CA GLY A 44 11.10 -2.67 -0.84
C GLY A 44 9.86 -3.52 -0.55
N PRO A 45 9.89 -4.33 0.53
CA PRO A 45 8.74 -5.14 0.93
C PRO A 45 7.51 -4.29 1.25
N ILE A 46 6.34 -4.77 0.87
CA ILE A 46 5.05 -4.16 1.23
C ILE A 46 4.62 -4.50 2.67
N HIS A 47 5.20 -5.54 3.28
CA HIS A 47 5.02 -5.87 4.69
C HIS A 47 6.34 -5.74 5.45
N PRO A 48 6.32 -5.22 6.69
CA PRO A 48 7.51 -5.20 7.54
C PRO A 48 7.97 -6.62 7.88
N ASP A 49 9.28 -6.85 7.88
CA ASP A 49 9.84 -8.14 8.26
C ASP A 49 9.68 -8.32 9.78
N GLN A 50 8.70 -9.13 10.19
CA GLN A 50 8.35 -9.37 11.61
C GLN A 50 9.51 -9.93 12.45
N ARG A 51 10.62 -10.36 11.82
CA ARG A 51 11.83 -10.83 12.50
C ARG A 51 12.71 -9.72 13.09
N VAL A 52 12.43 -8.45 12.77
CA VAL A 52 13.16 -7.28 13.31
C VAL A 52 12.36 -6.56 14.40
N ALA A 53 11.60 -7.29 15.22
CA ALA A 53 11.20 -6.75 16.51
C ALA A 53 12.45 -6.66 17.41
N PRO A 54 12.77 -5.52 18.04
CA PRO A 54 13.89 -5.45 18.96
C PRO A 54 13.67 -6.49 20.06
N ARG A 55 14.62 -7.42 20.22
CA ARG A 55 14.75 -8.21 21.45
C ARG A 55 14.93 -7.21 22.58
N ASN A 56 13.83 -6.89 23.27
CA ASN A 56 13.89 -6.12 24.50
C ASN A 56 14.64 -6.99 25.53
N PRO A 57 15.64 -6.46 26.25
CA PRO A 57 16.34 -7.19 27.31
C PRO A 57 15.39 -7.61 28.44
#